data_AF-A0A3M1ID53-F1
#
_entry.id   AF-A0A3M1ID53-F1
#
_cell.length_a   1.000
_cell.length_b   1.000
_cell.length_c   1.000
_cell.angle_alpha   90.00
_cell.angle_beta   90.00
_cell.angle_gamma   90.00
#
_symmetry.space_group_name_H-M   'P 1'
#
loop_
_entity.id
_entity.type
_entity.pdbx_description
1 polymer ?
#
loop_
_entity_poly.entity_id
_entity_poly.type
_entity_poly.pdbx_seq_one_letter_code
_entity_poly.pdbx_strand_id
1 'polypeptide(L)' 'MSLGGARARLVALTRDLKARWEWTRTVWSDARAAEFEKQFLEPLWSEVQRTAADLENLDRLLRQIEADCE' A
#
# COMPACT_ATOMS: atom_id res chain seq x y z
N MET A 1 4.20 -16.65 7.72
CA MET A 1 4.11 -15.17 7.64
C MET A 1 2.78 -14.77 8.24
N SER A 2 2.73 -13.84 9.19
CA SER A 2 1.45 -13.31 9.70
C SER A 2 0.87 -12.27 8.75
N LEU A 3 -0.46 -12.11 8.76
CA LEU A 3 -1.17 -11.09 7.98
C LEU A 3 -0.72 -9.68 8.35
N GLY A 4 -0.54 -9.40 9.65
CA GLY A 4 0.06 -8.16 10.12
C GLY A 4 1.46 -7.89 9.55
N GLY A 5 2.30 -8.92 9.41
CA GLY A 5 3.63 -8.80 8.81
C GLY A 5 3.58 -8.47 7.31
N ALA A 6 2.64 -9.07 6.57
CA ALA A 6 2.42 -8.77 5.16
C ALA A 6 1.94 -7.32 4.95
N ARG A 7 0.99 -6.86 5.79
CA ARG A 7 0.51 -5.47 5.78
C ARG A 7 1.63 -4.48 6.07
N ALA A 8 2.44 -4.72 7.10
CA ALA A 8 3.56 -3.84 7.46
C ALA A 8 4.57 -3.71 6.32
N ARG A 9 4.92 -4.85 5.68
CA ARG A 9 5.82 -4.86 4.52
C ARG A 9 5.24 -4.11 3.32
N LEU A 10 3.96 -4.31 3.02
CA LEU A 10 3.27 -3.61 1.93
C LEU A 10 3.33 -2.10 2.13
N VAL A 11 2.94 -1.61 3.31
CA VAL A 11 2.97 -0.18 3.66
C VAL A 11 4.39 0.41 3.56
N ALA A 12 5.40 -0.33 4.04
CA ALA A 12 6.79 0.12 3.97
C ALA A 12 7.28 0.28 2.52
N LEU A 13 7.04 -0.73 1.67
CA LEU A 13 7.43 -0.69 0.26
C LEU A 13 6.73 0.44 -0.50
N THR A 14 5.45 0.68 -0.21
CA THR A 14 4.67 1.79 -0.79
C THR A 14 5.26 3.14 -0.40
N ARG A 15 5.65 3.32 0.87
CA ARG A 15 6.31 4.55 1.32
C ARG A 15 7.64 4.78 0.59
N ASP A 16 8.45 3.73 0.47
CA ASP A 16 9.74 3.84 -0.22
C ASP A 16 9.56 4.15 -1.71
N LEU A 17 8.53 3.59 -2.35
CA LEU A 17 8.20 3.91 -3.74
C LEU A 17 7.73 5.36 -3.89
N LYS A 18 6.92 5.90 -2.97
CA LYS A 18 6.52 7.32 -2.97
C LYS A 18 7.73 8.25 -2.86
N ALA A 19 8.64 7.97 -1.92
CA ALA A 19 9.86 8.77 -1.76
C ALA A 19 10.74 8.74 -3.03
N ARG A 20 10.85 7.59 -3.70
CA ARG A 20 11.56 7.49 -4.99
C ARG A 20 10.85 8.26 -6.09
N TRP A 21 9.53 8.28 -6.13
CA TRP A 21 8.78 9.07 -7.09
C TRP A 21 8.97 10.57 -6.87
N GLU A 22 8.91 11.04 -5.62
CA GLU A 22 9.19 12.43 -5.27
C GLU A 22 10.60 12.87 -5.71
N TRP A 23 11.60 12.02 -5.51
CA TRP A 23 12.94 12.28 -6.02
C TRP A 23 12.98 12.29 -7.55
N THR A 24 12.33 11.32 -8.21
CA THR A 24 12.25 11.25 -9.68
C THR A 24 11.62 12.52 -10.27
N ARG A 25 10.60 13.07 -9.61
CA ARG A 25 9.94 14.32 -9.99
C ARG A 25 10.86 15.54 -9.97
N THR A 26 11.98 15.49 -9.23
CA THR A 26 12.95 16.60 -9.22
C THR A 26 13.73 16.71 -10.54
N VAL A 27 13.90 15.60 -11.25
CA VAL A 27 14.62 15.52 -12.52
C VAL A 27 13.69 15.29 -13.72
N TRP A 28 12.50 14.75 -13.48
CA TRP A 28 11.49 14.46 -14.49
C TRP A 28 10.12 15.04 -14.07
N SER A 29 9.86 16.28 -14.53
CA SER A 29 8.70 17.09 -14.12
C SER A 29 7.81 17.54 -15.29
N ASP A 30 7.96 16.90 -16.45
CA ASP A 30 7.20 17.22 -17.65
C ASP A 30 5.74 16.71 -17.60
N ALA A 31 5.00 16.96 -18.68
CA ALA A 31 3.63 16.48 -18.82
C ALA A 31 3.52 14.93 -18.80
N ARG A 32 4.58 14.21 -19.19
CA ARG A 32 4.61 12.73 -19.15
C ARG A 32 4.74 12.23 -17.73
N ALA A 33 5.55 12.88 -16.90
CA ALA A 33 5.65 12.55 -15.49
C ALA A 33 4.29 12.73 -14.78
N ALA A 34 3.56 13.81 -15.09
CA ALA A 34 2.21 14.04 -14.55
C ALA A 34 1.19 13.00 -15.05
N GLU A 35 1.26 12.62 -16.33
CA GLU A 35 0.43 11.55 -16.90
C GLU A 35 0.72 10.20 -16.24
N PHE A 36 1.99 9.88 -16.04
CA PHE A 36 2.43 8.64 -15.38
C PHE A 36 1.93 8.54 -13.94
N GLU A 37 2.04 9.62 -13.18
CA GLU A 37 1.55 9.67 -11.80
C GLU A 37 0.05 9.37 -11.74
N LYS A 38 -0.74 10.03 -12.59
CA LYS A 38 -2.19 9.85 -12.62
C LYS A 38 -2.63 8.48 -13.12
N GLN A 39 -1.98 7.96 -14.17
CA GLN A 39 -2.40 6.71 -14.80
C GLN A 39 -1.97 5.47 -14.02
N PHE A 40 -0.82 5.52 -13.34
CA PHE A 40 -0.22 4.33 -12.73
C PHE A 40 -0.05 4.45 -11.22
N LEU A 41 0.48 5.57 -10.73
CA LEU A 41 0.83 5.69 -9.31
C LEU A 41 -0.40 5.98 -8.44
N GLU A 42 -1.27 6.91 -8.82
CA GLU A 42 -2.50 7.21 -8.08
C GLU A 42 -3.39 5.97 -7.87
N PRO A 43 -3.71 5.17 -8.92
CA PRO A 43 -4.46 3.93 -8.75
C PRO A 43 -3.72 2.91 -7.87
N LEU A 44 -2.40 2.78 -8.06
CA LEU A 44 -1.59 1.88 -7.23
C LEU A 44 -1.64 2.27 -5.75
N TRP A 45 -1.55 3.56 -5.43
CA TRP A 45 -1.66 4.05 -4.04
C TRP A 45 -3.01 3.71 -3.43
N SER A 46 -4.09 3.93 -4.18
CA SER A 46 -5.45 3.60 -3.76
C SER A 46 -5.60 2.10 -3.48
N GLU A 47 -5.14 1.25 -4.41
CA GLU A 47 -5.25 -0.21 -4.26
C GLU A 47 -4.42 -0.75 -3.11
N VAL A 48 -3.21 -0.21 -2.87
CA VAL A 48 -2.40 -0.60 -1.72
C VAL A 48 -3.09 -0.19 -0.41
N GLN A 49 -3.63 1.03 -0.32
CA GLN A 49 -4.35 1.46 0.88
C GLN A 49 -5.55 0.57 1.16
N ARG A 50 -6.33 0.25 0.13
CA ARG A 50 -7.46 -0.69 0.22
C ARG A 50 -7.01 -2.06 0.70
N THR A 51 -5.98 -2.63 0.07
CA THR A 51 -5.43 -3.93 0.44
C THR A 51 -4.92 -3.96 1.88
N ALA A 52 -4.27 -2.88 2.34
CA ALA A 52 -3.80 -2.79 3.72
C ALA A 52 -4.95 -2.76 4.74
N ALA A 53 -6.06 -2.11 4.41
CA ALA A 53 -7.28 -2.12 5.22
C ALA A 53 -7.96 -3.50 5.21
N ASP A 54 -8.02 -4.16 4.06
CA ASP A 54 -8.59 -5.50 3.93
C ASP A 54 -7.77 -6.53 4.74
N LEU A 55 -6.44 -6.44 4.70
CA LEU A 55 -5.55 -7.28 5.51
C LEU A 55 -5.76 -7.08 7.02
N GLU A 56 -6.02 -5.84 7.46
CA GLU A 56 -6.32 -5.52 8.86
C GLU A 56 -7.68 -6.08 9.29
N ASN A 57 -8.69 -5.98 8.42
CA ASN A 57 -10.00 -6.59 8.67
C ASN A 57 -9.91 -8.11 8.76
N LEU A 58 -9.14 -8.75 7.88
CA LEU A 58 -8.91 -10.20 7.92
C LEU A 58 -8.19 -10.63 9.20
N ASP A 59 -7.15 -9.89 9.63
CA ASP A 59 -6.43 -10.18 10.89
C ASP A 59 -7.39 -10.11 12.09
N ARG A 60 -8.28 -9.10 12.11
CA ARG A 60 -9.30 -8.96 13.16
C ARG A 60 -10.30 -10.11 13.16
N LEU A 61 -10.81 -10.51 11.99
CA LEU A 61 -11.77 -11.61 11.86
C LEU A 61 -11.17 -12.94 12.30
N LEU A 62 -9.92 -13.23 11.93
CA LEU A 62 -9.25 -14.46 12.34
C LEU A 62 -9.04 -14.53 13.84
N ARG A 63 -8.60 -13.43 14.47
CA ARG A 63 -8.47 -13.37 15.94
C ARG A 63 -9.80 -13.55 16.66
N GLN A 64 -10.88 -13.02 16.09
CA GLN A 64 -12.22 -13.19 16.64
C GLN A 64 -12.65 -14.66 16.56
N ILE A 65 -12.45 -15.31 15.41
CA ILE A 65 -12.77 -16.74 15.25
C ILE A 65 -11.96 -17.60 16.22
N GLU A 66 -10.67 -17.31 16.41
CA GLU A 66 -9.84 -18.00 17.40
C GLU A 66 -10.40 -17.84 18.81
N ALA A 67 -10.78 -16.61 19.22
CA ALA A 67 -11.36 -16.34 20.53
C ALA A 67 -12.75 -16.97 20.73
N ASP A 68 -13.56 -17.09 19.67
CA ASP A 68 -14.88 -17.71 19.72
C ASP A 68 -14.80 -19.27 19.79
N CYS A 69 -13.62 -19.84 19.50
CA CYS A 69 -13.37 -21.29 19.52
C CYS A 69 -12.65 -21.79 20.79
N GLU A 70 -12.13 -20.90 21.62
CA GLU A 70 -11.64 -21.19 22.99
C GLU A 70 -12.77 -21.13 24.02
#